data_AF-A0A7C5BU94-F1
#
_entry.id   AF-A0A7C5BU94-F1
#
_cell.length_a   1.000
_cell.length_b   1.000
_cell.length_c   1.000
_cell.angle_alpha   90.00
_cell.angle_beta   90.00
_cell.angle_gamma   90.00
#
_symmetry.space_group_name_H-M   'P 1'
#
loop_
_entity.id
_entity.type
_entity.pdbx_description
1 polymer ?
#
loop_
_entity_poly.entity_id
_entity_poly.type
_entity_poly.pdbx_seq_one_letter_code
_entity_poly.pdbx_strand_id
1 'polypeptide(L)'
;MKNNRLPLYLVFVLVALAIVYRIAHPPAPPIPGPIGGIPTWRSTVSLGTMTGHAVNPAGNAWAGVWTDSAKNAKVHSALRIIDLDNYSAKSVVSPEDVCGDYLTWADDHTIRLVCSSDSAKGKGPGVVEIDASSGKVKSPAHFVAGATRILYWPNSSDVFIAETKGDGANTALGAYSMRGGADSLIGKQVSFQMPKDGEFYTDVAGIAADGSLFVFAVTDPAAKDGRSYWLADTKAGTSRKMFDLAEVPGKIEGIWPSAARVLFVCKVGSKYVDVVYDPATGKLAEQKDGVGDLAKWPGAPKSLGYTTIDGGFDFSLATGKNKTLFDMSKKTSYSDKQVKDIINSSRLYKLANGNYITISETSGSIDIHELKPDGSLYRAVLPR
;
A
#
# COMPACT_ATOMS: atom_id res chain seq x y z
N MET A 1 -39.77 -34.70 25.05
CA MET A 1 -38.81 -33.56 25.00
C MET A 1 -37.88 -33.68 26.20
N LYS A 2 -36.64 -34.19 26.03
CA LYS A 2 -35.66 -34.32 27.12
C LYS A 2 -34.85 -33.04 27.23
N ASN A 3 -34.86 -32.44 28.43
CA ASN A 3 -34.18 -31.19 28.76
C ASN A 3 -32.65 -31.39 28.79
N ASN A 4 -31.97 -30.96 27.73
CA ASN A 4 -30.52 -30.72 27.74
C ASN A 4 -30.24 -29.44 28.54
N ARG A 5 -30.10 -29.56 29.86
CA ARG A 5 -29.48 -28.51 30.68
C ARG A 5 -28.06 -28.96 31.01
N LEU A 6 -27.09 -28.50 30.22
CA LEU A 6 -25.69 -28.58 30.63
C LEU A 6 -25.58 -27.86 31.99
N PRO A 7 -25.02 -28.48 33.04
CA PRO A 7 -24.98 -27.86 34.36
C PRO A 7 -24.17 -26.56 34.33
N LEU A 8 -24.68 -25.51 34.98
CA LEU A 8 -24.05 -24.17 34.99
C LEU A 8 -22.58 -24.20 35.42
N TYR A 9 -22.21 -25.12 36.32
CA TYR A 9 -20.83 -25.28 36.78
C TYR A 9 -19.87 -25.72 35.65
N LEU A 10 -20.35 -26.53 34.72
CA LEU A 10 -19.59 -27.01 33.55
C LEU A 10 -19.33 -25.85 32.58
N VAL A 11 -20.30 -24.94 32.43
CA VAL A 11 -20.13 -23.70 31.66
C VAL A 11 -19.08 -22.80 32.29
N PHE A 12 -19.11 -22.61 33.62
CA PHE A 12 -18.11 -21.82 34.33
C PHE A 12 -16.69 -22.37 34.18
N VAL A 13 -16.53 -23.70 34.26
CA VAL A 13 -15.22 -24.35 34.07
C VAL A 13 -14.72 -24.18 32.63
N LEU A 14 -15.60 -24.32 31.63
CA LEU A 14 -15.25 -24.10 30.23
C LEU A 14 -14.86 -22.65 29.94
N VAL A 15 -15.56 -21.69 30.55
CA VAL A 15 -15.23 -20.26 30.45
C VAL A 15 -13.89 -19.96 31.12
N ALA A 16 -13.63 -20.50 32.30
CA ALA A 16 -12.34 -20.33 32.99
C ALA A 16 -11.18 -20.94 32.18
N LEU A 17 -11.36 -22.14 31.63
CA LEU A 17 -10.38 -22.77 30.74
C LEU A 17 -10.17 -21.96 29.46
N ALA A 18 -11.23 -21.40 28.86
CA ALA A 18 -11.12 -20.54 27.70
C ALA A 18 -10.36 -19.24 28.01
N ILE A 19 -10.56 -18.65 29.19
CA ILE A 19 -9.82 -17.46 29.64
C ILE A 19 -8.34 -17.79 29.86
N VAL A 20 -8.03 -18.89 30.56
CA VAL A 20 -6.63 -19.34 30.77
C VAL A 20 -5.97 -19.68 29.44
N TYR A 21 -6.68 -20.35 28.53
CA TYR A 21 -6.20 -20.63 27.18
C TYR A 21 -5.93 -19.34 26.40
N ARG A 22 -6.81 -18.34 26.50
CA ARG A 22 -6.67 -17.03 25.84
C ARG A 22 -5.58 -16.15 26.46
N ILE A 23 -5.20 -16.37 27.71
CA ILE A 23 -4.06 -15.69 28.36
C ILE A 23 -2.74 -16.38 27.98
N ALA A 24 -2.73 -17.72 27.90
CA ALA A 24 -1.56 -18.50 27.51
C ALA A 24 -1.31 -18.49 25.99
N HIS A 25 -2.38 -18.34 25.21
CA HIS A 25 -2.39 -18.20 23.75
C HIS A 25 -3.19 -16.93 23.44
N PRO A 26 -2.60 -15.74 23.67
CA PRO A 26 -3.23 -14.49 23.29
C PRO A 26 -3.69 -14.62 21.84
N PRO A 27 -4.98 -14.31 21.53
CA PRO A 27 -5.43 -14.28 20.16
C PRO A 27 -4.43 -13.40 19.41
N ALA A 28 -4.00 -13.85 18.23
CA ALA A 28 -3.14 -13.04 17.39
C ALA A 28 -3.70 -11.62 17.40
N PRO A 29 -2.89 -10.60 17.72
CA PRO A 29 -3.38 -9.23 17.76
C PRO A 29 -4.14 -8.98 16.46
N PRO A 30 -5.30 -8.28 16.51
CA PRO A 30 -6.03 -7.94 15.29
C PRO A 30 -5.02 -7.42 14.29
N ILE A 31 -4.98 -8.02 13.09
CA ILE A 31 -3.97 -7.72 12.07
C ILE A 31 -3.89 -6.19 11.95
N PRO A 32 -2.79 -5.56 12.41
CA PRO A 32 -2.63 -4.15 12.19
C PRO A 32 -2.52 -3.97 10.68
N GLY A 33 -3.39 -3.13 10.11
CA GLY A 33 -3.33 -2.69 8.72
C GLY A 33 -1.94 -2.15 8.35
N PRO A 34 -1.69 -1.87 7.06
CA PRO A 34 -0.35 -1.64 6.51
C PRO A 34 0.54 -0.69 7.32
N ILE A 35 1.79 -1.07 7.37
CA ILE A 35 2.97 -0.42 7.93
C ILE A 35 3.92 -0.76 6.81
N GLY A 36 4.18 0.28 6.03
CA GLY A 36 5.10 0.43 4.92
C GLY A 36 4.95 -0.48 3.69
N GLY A 37 5.62 -0.03 2.64
CA GLY A 37 4.99 0.25 1.35
C GLY A 37 4.21 1.56 1.44
N ILE A 38 4.32 2.45 0.48
CA ILE A 38 3.20 3.36 0.21
C ILE A 38 2.41 2.72 -0.93
N PRO A 39 1.46 1.84 -0.63
CA PRO A 39 0.31 1.66 -1.47
C PRO A 39 -0.79 2.60 -0.97
N THR A 40 -1.02 3.62 -1.75
CA THR A 40 -2.34 4.13 -2.15
C THR A 40 -3.54 3.25 -1.72
N TRP A 41 -4.29 3.67 -0.69
CA TRP A 41 -5.40 2.89 -0.13
C TRP A 41 -6.69 3.64 0.18
N ARG A 42 -7.75 3.14 -0.46
CA ARG A 42 -9.17 3.47 -0.33
C ARG A 42 -9.75 3.16 1.05
N SER A 43 -10.57 4.06 1.56
CA SER A 43 -11.74 3.67 2.36
C SER A 43 -13.01 4.33 1.83
N THR A 44 -13.93 3.46 1.44
CA THR A 44 -15.29 3.70 1.00
C THR A 44 -16.13 4.39 2.08
N VAL A 45 -16.73 5.53 1.71
CA VAL A 45 -17.95 6.14 2.28
C VAL A 45 -17.97 6.35 3.81
N SER A 46 -17.19 7.33 4.28
CA SER A 46 -17.59 8.18 5.41
C SER A 46 -17.03 9.59 5.22
N LEU A 47 -17.85 10.61 5.48
CA LEU A 47 -17.51 12.01 5.27
C LEU A 47 -16.33 12.42 6.15
N GLY A 48 -15.32 13.10 5.57
CA GLY A 48 -14.14 13.54 6.31
C GLY A 48 -13.06 12.47 6.52
N THR A 49 -13.22 11.27 5.97
CA THR A 49 -12.19 10.21 6.02
C THR A 49 -11.23 10.35 4.84
N MET A 50 -9.93 10.15 5.10
CA MET A 50 -8.91 10.12 4.06
C MET A 50 -9.11 8.87 3.20
N THR A 51 -9.35 9.06 1.91
CA THR A 51 -9.55 7.98 0.95
C THR A 51 -8.24 7.48 0.35
N GLY A 52 -7.14 8.20 0.49
CA GLY A 52 -5.83 7.71 0.06
C GLY A 52 -4.73 8.72 0.32
N HIS A 53 -3.49 8.25 0.27
CA HIS A 53 -2.30 9.10 0.35
C HIS A 53 -1.13 8.49 -0.43
N ALA A 54 -0.17 9.34 -0.80
CA ALA A 54 1.10 8.89 -1.35
C ALA A 54 2.20 9.94 -1.17
N VAL A 55 3.45 9.48 -1.13
CA VAL A 55 4.65 10.33 -1.23
C VAL A 55 5.19 10.23 -2.64
N ASN A 56 5.70 11.34 -3.16
CA ASN A 56 6.32 11.37 -4.48
C ASN A 56 7.61 10.52 -4.53
N PRO A 57 8.09 10.15 -5.72
CA PRO A 57 9.29 9.31 -5.87
C PRO A 57 10.53 9.87 -5.17
N ALA A 58 10.74 11.18 -5.22
CA ALA A 58 11.83 11.86 -4.53
C ALA A 58 11.74 11.84 -2.99
N GLY A 59 10.57 11.55 -2.41
CA GLY A 59 10.38 11.52 -0.97
C GLY A 59 10.18 12.88 -0.30
N ASN A 60 9.96 13.94 -1.08
CA ASN A 60 9.93 15.32 -0.59
C ASN A 60 8.57 16.02 -0.74
N ALA A 61 7.56 15.34 -1.26
CA ALA A 61 6.19 15.81 -1.23
C ALA A 61 5.24 14.69 -0.82
N TRP A 62 4.24 15.04 -0.02
CA TRP A 62 3.16 14.14 0.39
C TRP A 62 1.82 14.67 -0.14
N ALA A 63 0.94 13.77 -0.57
CA ALA A 63 -0.43 14.09 -0.91
C ALA A 63 -1.39 13.15 -0.19
N GLY A 64 -2.54 13.69 0.20
CA GLY A 64 -3.65 12.94 0.78
C GLY A 64 -4.97 13.43 0.19
N VAL A 65 -5.89 12.51 -0.08
CA VAL A 65 -7.24 12.84 -0.55
C VAL A 65 -8.27 12.44 0.51
N TRP A 66 -9.27 13.29 0.72
CA TRP A 66 -10.41 13.05 1.60
C TRP A 66 -11.71 13.10 0.81
N THR A 67 -12.69 12.31 1.25
CA THR A 67 -14.07 12.47 0.78
C THR A 67 -14.66 13.74 1.39
N ASP A 68 -15.09 14.69 0.57
CA ASP A 68 -15.77 15.91 1.01
C ASP A 68 -17.25 15.88 0.57
N SER A 69 -18.18 16.05 1.51
CA SER A 69 -19.60 16.14 1.19
C SER A 69 -19.98 17.51 0.67
N ALA A 70 -20.68 17.50 -0.47
CA ALA A 70 -21.83 18.33 -0.79
C ALA A 70 -21.66 19.84 -0.57
N LYS A 71 -20.88 20.47 -1.45
CA LYS A 71 -21.25 21.82 -1.89
C LYS A 71 -22.33 21.64 -2.97
N ASN A 72 -23.52 22.19 -2.75
CA ASN A 72 -24.62 22.17 -3.73
C ASN A 72 -25.09 20.76 -4.16
N ALA A 73 -25.11 19.78 -3.25
CA ALA A 73 -25.50 18.39 -3.52
C ALA A 73 -24.61 17.61 -4.52
N LYS A 74 -23.40 18.11 -4.82
CA LYS A 74 -22.38 17.40 -5.63
C LYS A 74 -21.26 16.85 -4.75
N VAL A 75 -20.73 15.68 -5.09
CA VAL A 75 -19.62 15.04 -4.37
C VAL A 75 -18.30 15.64 -4.85
N HIS A 76 -17.43 16.02 -3.91
CA HIS A 76 -16.09 16.52 -4.20
C HIS A 76 -15.06 15.71 -3.41
N SER A 77 -13.82 15.72 -3.89
CA SER A 77 -12.67 15.28 -3.10
C SER A 77 -11.82 16.48 -2.76
N ALA A 78 -11.42 16.55 -1.49
CA ALA A 78 -10.44 17.51 -1.01
C ALA A 78 -9.07 16.83 -1.05
N LEU A 79 -8.22 17.26 -1.97
CA LEU A 79 -6.82 16.84 -2.03
C LEU A 79 -5.97 17.87 -1.26
N ARG A 80 -5.11 17.40 -0.36
CA ARG A 80 -4.05 18.22 0.24
C ARG A 80 -2.71 17.75 -0.26
N ILE A 81 -1.84 18.70 -0.57
CA ILE A 81 -0.48 18.48 -1.04
C ILE A 81 0.43 19.25 -0.08
N ILE A 82 1.41 18.56 0.50
CA ILE A 82 2.39 19.11 1.42
C ILE A 82 3.76 18.96 0.79
N ASP A 83 4.41 20.10 0.54
CA ASP A 83 5.83 20.17 0.25
C ASP A 83 6.60 19.99 1.56
N LEU A 84 7.36 18.90 1.67
CA LEU A 84 8.06 18.52 2.90
C LEU A 84 9.41 19.24 3.04
N ASP A 85 9.97 19.78 1.96
CA ASP A 85 11.20 20.58 2.00
C ASP A 85 10.89 22.02 2.43
N ASN A 86 9.80 22.59 1.92
CA ASN A 86 9.42 24.00 2.16
C ASN A 86 8.31 24.17 3.21
N TYR A 87 7.73 23.07 3.71
CA TYR A 87 6.59 23.05 4.64
C TYR A 87 5.39 23.88 4.17
N SER A 88 5.18 23.94 2.86
CA SER A 88 4.02 24.60 2.28
C SER A 88 2.93 23.58 2.00
N ALA A 89 1.69 23.94 2.31
CA ALA A 89 0.54 23.08 2.05
C ALA A 89 -0.42 23.76 1.08
N LYS A 90 -1.05 22.96 0.22
CA LYS A 90 -2.04 23.42 -0.75
C LYS A 90 -3.24 22.50 -0.72
N SER A 91 -4.42 23.10 -0.86
CA SER A 91 -5.68 22.38 -1.01
C SER A 91 -6.14 22.50 -2.45
N VAL A 92 -6.50 21.36 -3.04
CA VAL A 92 -7.05 21.26 -4.38
C VAL A 92 -8.43 20.64 -4.25
N VAL A 93 -9.44 21.30 -4.81
CA VAL A 93 -10.78 20.72 -4.94
C VAL A 93 -10.83 20.02 -6.29
N SER A 94 -11.21 18.74 -6.29
CA SER A 94 -11.40 17.99 -7.54
C SER A 94 -12.49 18.64 -8.41
N PRO A 95 -12.47 18.42 -9.74
CA PRO A 95 -13.59 18.81 -10.59
C PRO A 95 -14.93 18.25 -10.06
N GLU A 96 -16.04 18.89 -10.43
CA GLU A 96 -17.38 18.40 -10.05
C GLU A 96 -17.57 16.93 -10.47
N ASP A 97 -18.24 16.14 -9.63
CA ASP A 97 -18.51 14.72 -9.85
C ASP A 97 -17.23 13.88 -10.01
N VAL A 98 -16.20 14.19 -9.22
CA VAL A 98 -14.95 13.41 -9.16
C VAL A 98 -14.72 13.01 -7.71
N CYS A 99 -15.15 11.78 -7.37
CA CYS A 99 -14.85 11.13 -6.10
C CYS A 99 -13.52 10.38 -6.22
N GLY A 100 -12.46 11.06 -5.80
CA GLY A 100 -11.12 10.53 -5.67
C GLY A 100 -11.04 9.49 -4.57
N ASP A 101 -10.71 8.28 -4.98
CA ASP A 101 -10.62 7.14 -4.09
C ASP A 101 -9.17 6.69 -3.90
N TYR A 102 -8.31 6.96 -4.88
CA TYR A 102 -6.94 6.47 -4.91
C TYR A 102 -6.06 7.55 -5.50
N LEU A 103 -4.83 7.69 -5.03
CA LEU A 103 -3.89 8.67 -5.57
C LEU A 103 -2.51 8.05 -5.75
N THR A 104 -1.85 8.27 -6.88
CA THR A 104 -0.45 7.85 -7.12
C THR A 104 0.33 9.02 -7.74
N TRP A 105 1.65 8.95 -7.78
CA TRP A 105 2.48 9.97 -8.42
C TRP A 105 2.92 9.51 -9.81
N ALA A 106 2.65 10.30 -10.84
CA ALA A 106 3.16 10.05 -12.20
C ALA A 106 4.66 10.33 -12.30
N ASP A 107 5.10 11.34 -11.55
CA ASP A 107 6.47 11.82 -11.45
C ASP A 107 6.59 12.64 -10.14
N ASP A 108 7.70 13.35 -9.94
CA ASP A 108 7.92 14.15 -8.72
C ASP A 108 6.99 15.38 -8.59
N HIS A 109 6.23 15.71 -9.64
CA HIS A 109 5.46 16.95 -9.76
C HIS A 109 3.98 16.73 -10.12
N THR A 110 3.57 15.51 -10.42
CA THR A 110 2.26 15.21 -10.97
C THR A 110 1.58 14.10 -10.18
N ILE A 111 0.42 14.40 -9.63
CA ILE A 111 -0.45 13.45 -8.93
C ILE A 111 -1.48 12.92 -9.93
N ARG A 112 -1.73 11.61 -9.88
CA ARG A 112 -2.86 10.96 -10.54
C ARG A 112 -3.90 10.63 -9.49
N LEU A 113 -5.04 11.32 -9.54
CA LEU A 113 -6.21 11.02 -8.74
C LEU A 113 -7.12 10.07 -9.51
N VAL A 114 -7.27 8.85 -9.00
CA VAL A 114 -8.12 7.81 -9.57
C VAL A 114 -9.47 7.80 -8.87
N CYS A 115 -10.52 7.80 -9.68
CA CYS A 115 -11.89 8.05 -9.27
C CYS A 115 -12.79 6.89 -9.71
N SER A 116 -13.63 6.38 -8.80
CA SER A 116 -14.59 5.33 -9.11
C SER A 116 -15.69 5.82 -10.06
N SER A 117 -16.19 4.87 -10.83
CA SER A 117 -17.13 5.07 -11.95
C SER A 117 -18.52 5.56 -11.54
N ASP A 118 -18.87 5.61 -10.25
CA ASP A 118 -20.22 5.99 -9.80
C ASP A 118 -20.59 7.43 -10.18
N SER A 119 -19.60 8.26 -10.46
CA SER A 119 -19.80 9.66 -10.85
C SER A 119 -19.97 9.91 -12.35
N ALA A 120 -19.63 8.94 -13.22
CA ALA A 120 -19.56 9.18 -14.67
C ALA A 120 -20.26 8.10 -15.49
N LYS A 121 -21.61 8.12 -15.52
CA LYS A 121 -22.49 7.60 -16.59
C LYS A 121 -21.89 6.49 -17.49
N GLY A 122 -21.51 5.34 -16.92
CA GLY A 122 -21.06 4.16 -17.67
C GLY A 122 -19.68 4.25 -18.36
N LYS A 123 -18.81 5.19 -17.98
CA LYS A 123 -17.50 5.42 -18.64
C LYS A 123 -16.30 4.66 -18.06
N GLY A 124 -16.47 3.88 -16.99
CA GLY A 124 -15.35 3.25 -16.27
C GLY A 124 -14.67 4.19 -15.27
N PRO A 125 -13.57 3.78 -14.62
CA PRO A 125 -12.84 4.63 -13.66
C PRO A 125 -12.15 5.79 -14.37
N GLY A 126 -12.21 6.97 -13.73
CA GLY A 126 -11.58 8.20 -14.21
C GLY A 126 -10.23 8.46 -13.55
N VAL A 127 -9.32 9.10 -14.27
CA VAL A 127 -7.98 9.50 -13.81
C VAL A 127 -7.82 10.99 -14.07
N VAL A 128 -7.51 11.76 -13.02
CA VAL A 128 -7.27 13.19 -13.10
C VAL A 128 -5.81 13.46 -12.77
N GLU A 129 -5.10 14.12 -13.68
CA GLU A 129 -3.73 14.56 -13.43
C GLU A 129 -3.71 15.97 -12.84
N ILE A 130 -3.00 16.13 -11.73
CA ILE A 130 -2.93 17.38 -10.96
C ILE A 130 -1.46 17.76 -10.84
N ASP A 131 -1.13 18.97 -11.29
CA ASP A 131 0.18 19.56 -11.06
C ASP A 131 0.34 19.91 -9.58
N ALA A 132 1.26 19.24 -8.90
CA ALA A 132 1.44 19.38 -7.46
C ALA A 132 1.93 20.78 -7.06
N SER A 133 2.68 21.45 -7.93
CA SER A 133 3.24 22.78 -7.66
C SER A 133 2.17 23.87 -7.71
N SER A 134 1.25 23.80 -8.66
CA SER A 134 0.24 24.82 -8.91
C SER A 134 -1.15 24.46 -8.39
N GLY A 135 -1.37 23.17 -8.07
CA GLY A 135 -2.69 22.62 -7.74
C GLY A 135 -3.65 22.59 -8.93
N LYS A 136 -3.16 22.83 -10.15
CA LYS A 136 -4.00 22.87 -11.35
C LYS A 136 -4.23 21.48 -11.92
N VAL A 137 -5.47 21.19 -12.25
CA VAL A 137 -5.85 20.01 -13.05
C VAL A 137 -5.32 20.20 -14.48
N LYS A 138 -4.53 19.24 -14.98
CA LYS A 138 -3.83 19.35 -16.27
C LYS A 138 -4.75 19.12 -17.47
N SER A 139 -5.80 18.31 -17.32
CA SER A 139 -6.73 17.94 -18.40
C SER A 139 -8.07 17.45 -17.86
N PRO A 140 -9.11 17.31 -18.69
CA PRO A 140 -10.30 16.52 -18.34
C PRO A 140 -9.90 15.11 -17.88
N ALA A 141 -10.74 14.50 -17.03
CA ALA A 141 -10.50 13.14 -16.55
C ALA A 141 -10.37 12.15 -17.73
N HIS A 142 -9.29 11.39 -17.74
CA HIS A 142 -9.10 10.26 -18.65
C HIS A 142 -9.86 9.05 -18.09
N PHE A 143 -10.72 8.43 -18.90
CA PHE A 143 -11.50 7.27 -18.48
C PHE A 143 -10.94 6.01 -19.11
N VAL A 144 -10.63 5.00 -18.29
CA VAL A 144 -10.07 3.73 -18.76
C VAL A 144 -11.19 2.87 -19.32
N ALA A 145 -11.20 2.66 -20.62
CA ALA A 145 -12.30 2.01 -21.32
C ALA A 145 -12.37 0.52 -20.96
N GLY A 146 -13.57 0.04 -20.60
CA GLY A 146 -13.79 -1.38 -20.28
C GLY A 146 -13.27 -1.83 -18.90
N ALA A 147 -12.55 -0.96 -18.19
CA ALA A 147 -12.21 -1.18 -16.79
C ALA A 147 -13.42 -0.90 -15.88
N THR A 148 -13.58 -1.73 -14.86
CA THR A 148 -14.53 -1.50 -13.77
C THR A 148 -13.85 -0.81 -12.59
N ARG A 149 -12.55 -1.09 -12.39
CA ARG A 149 -11.76 -0.52 -11.29
C ARG A 149 -10.27 -0.57 -11.63
N ILE A 150 -9.52 0.45 -11.24
CA ILE A 150 -8.06 0.37 -11.20
C ILE A 150 -7.67 -0.24 -9.85
N LEU A 151 -6.94 -1.35 -9.87
CA LEU A 151 -6.53 -2.07 -8.66
C LEU A 151 -5.22 -1.53 -8.10
N TYR A 152 -4.26 -1.17 -8.98
CA TYR A 152 -2.94 -0.75 -8.56
C TYR A 152 -2.22 0.04 -9.65
N TRP A 153 -1.54 1.12 -9.26
CA TRP A 153 -0.73 1.94 -10.15
C TRP A 153 0.56 2.40 -9.45
N PRO A 154 1.73 1.79 -9.77
CA PRO A 154 2.98 2.20 -9.15
C PRO A 154 3.31 3.67 -9.42
N ASN A 155 3.94 4.31 -8.42
CA ASN A 155 4.56 5.62 -8.60
C ASN A 155 5.54 5.58 -9.78
N SER A 156 5.58 6.64 -10.58
CA SER A 156 6.45 6.79 -11.75
C SER A 156 6.34 5.69 -12.81
N SER A 157 5.18 5.03 -12.88
CA SER A 157 4.89 4.03 -13.90
C SER A 157 3.80 4.53 -14.84
N ASP A 158 3.93 4.29 -16.14
CA ASP A 158 2.80 4.43 -17.08
C ASP A 158 1.98 3.15 -17.18
N VAL A 159 2.36 2.11 -16.45
CA VAL A 159 1.75 0.79 -16.46
C VAL A 159 0.99 0.55 -15.15
N PHE A 160 -0.25 0.05 -15.24
CA PHE A 160 -1.13 -0.18 -14.11
C PHE A 160 -1.97 -1.44 -14.28
N ILE A 161 -2.57 -1.90 -13.18
CA ILE A 161 -3.46 -3.07 -13.14
C ILE A 161 -4.89 -2.58 -13.02
N ALA A 162 -5.77 -3.08 -13.89
CA ALA A 162 -7.20 -2.83 -13.81
C ALA A 162 -8.00 -4.13 -13.79
N GLU A 163 -9.09 -4.08 -13.06
CA GLU A 163 -10.21 -5.01 -13.15
C GLU A 163 -11.10 -4.60 -14.32
N THR A 164 -11.57 -5.60 -15.05
CA THR A 164 -12.45 -5.46 -16.22
C THR A 164 -13.61 -6.44 -16.08
N LYS A 165 -14.67 -6.22 -16.86
CA LYS A 165 -15.77 -7.20 -16.94
C LYS A 165 -15.25 -8.48 -17.59
N GLY A 166 -15.30 -9.59 -16.85
CA GLY A 166 -15.04 -10.92 -17.41
C GLY A 166 -16.30 -11.59 -17.95
N ASP A 167 -16.15 -12.81 -18.47
CA ASP A 167 -17.25 -13.62 -18.96
C ASP A 167 -17.97 -14.33 -17.80
N GLY A 168 -19.29 -14.14 -17.71
CA GLY A 168 -20.13 -14.82 -16.72
C GLY A 168 -19.79 -14.42 -15.27
N ALA A 169 -19.40 -15.39 -14.45
CA ALA A 169 -19.06 -15.18 -13.04
C ALA A 169 -17.55 -14.93 -12.81
N ASN A 170 -16.73 -14.96 -13.85
CA ASN A 170 -15.29 -14.73 -13.73
C ASN A 170 -14.97 -13.23 -13.76
N THR A 171 -14.01 -12.83 -12.93
CA THR A 171 -13.40 -11.50 -13.07
C THR A 171 -12.27 -11.58 -14.08
N ALA A 172 -12.10 -10.53 -14.89
CA ALA A 172 -10.95 -10.40 -15.77
C ALA A 172 -10.05 -9.26 -15.28
N LEU A 173 -8.75 -9.51 -15.24
CA LEU A 173 -7.73 -8.53 -14.87
C LEU A 173 -6.89 -8.19 -16.10
N GLY A 174 -6.32 -6.99 -16.17
CA GLY A 174 -5.43 -6.60 -17.24
C GLY A 174 -4.33 -5.66 -16.77
N ALA A 175 -3.17 -5.76 -17.42
CA ALA A 175 -2.15 -4.74 -17.37
C ALA A 175 -2.43 -3.72 -18.49
N TYR A 176 -2.39 -2.44 -18.16
CA TYR A 176 -2.65 -1.36 -19.10
C TYR A 176 -1.48 -0.39 -19.12
N SER A 177 -1.20 0.20 -20.27
CA SER A 177 -0.28 1.33 -20.41
C SER A 177 -1.06 2.61 -20.72
N MET A 178 -0.73 3.71 -20.04
CA MET A 178 -1.20 5.05 -20.36
C MET A 178 -0.08 5.84 -21.05
N ARG A 179 0.22 5.51 -22.32
CA ARG A 179 1.19 6.27 -23.13
C ARG A 179 0.46 7.16 -24.13
N GLY A 180 0.73 8.46 -24.09
CA GLY A 180 0.13 9.42 -25.02
C GLY A 180 -1.37 9.68 -24.78
N GLY A 181 -1.88 9.43 -23.58
CA GLY A 181 -3.26 9.73 -23.18
C GLY A 181 -4.32 8.72 -23.62
N ALA A 182 -3.92 7.60 -24.24
CA ALA A 182 -4.77 6.46 -24.49
C ALA A 182 -4.31 5.26 -23.65
N ASP A 183 -5.27 4.57 -23.05
CA ASP A 183 -5.04 3.31 -22.37
C ASP A 183 -4.99 2.16 -23.39
N SER A 184 -3.94 1.34 -23.30
CA SER A 184 -3.81 0.15 -24.13
C SER A 184 -3.56 -1.07 -23.25
N LEU A 185 -4.34 -2.12 -23.44
CA LEU A 185 -4.10 -3.41 -22.82
C LEU A 185 -2.73 -3.95 -23.26
N ILE A 186 -1.90 -4.36 -22.30
CA ILE A 186 -0.64 -5.04 -22.53
C ILE A 186 -0.90 -6.54 -22.47
N GLY A 187 -0.61 -7.24 -23.58
CA GLY A 187 -0.84 -8.68 -23.68
C GLY A 187 -2.32 -9.03 -23.76
N LYS A 188 -2.73 -10.00 -22.95
CA LYS A 188 -4.10 -10.53 -22.85
C LYS A 188 -4.68 -10.21 -21.48
N GLN A 189 -6.01 -10.15 -21.43
CA GLN A 189 -6.72 -10.23 -20.16
C GLN A 189 -6.43 -11.56 -19.46
N VAL A 190 -6.38 -11.50 -18.14
CA VAL A 190 -6.11 -12.62 -17.25
C VAL A 190 -7.40 -12.98 -16.56
N SER A 191 -7.93 -14.16 -16.90
CA SER A 191 -9.12 -14.67 -16.23
C SER A 191 -8.76 -15.12 -14.80
N PHE A 192 -9.59 -14.73 -13.85
CA PHE A 192 -9.44 -15.10 -12.46
C PHE A 192 -10.80 -15.44 -11.86
N GLN A 193 -10.88 -16.64 -11.29
CA GLN A 193 -12.04 -17.06 -10.51
C GLN A 193 -11.81 -16.65 -9.07
N MET A 194 -12.54 -15.61 -8.63
CA MET A 194 -12.50 -15.14 -7.25
C MET A 194 -12.91 -16.28 -6.30
N PRO A 195 -12.15 -16.54 -5.21
CA PRO A 195 -12.62 -17.39 -4.12
C PRO A 195 -14.00 -16.95 -3.63
N LYS A 196 -14.78 -17.89 -3.10
CA LYS A 196 -16.09 -17.55 -2.52
C LYS A 196 -15.88 -16.51 -1.40
N ASP A 197 -16.68 -15.45 -1.42
CA ASP A 197 -16.61 -14.32 -0.49
C ASP A 197 -15.24 -13.59 -0.52
N GLY A 198 -14.48 -13.79 -1.60
CA GLY A 198 -13.20 -13.14 -1.82
C GLY A 198 -13.34 -11.72 -2.36
N GLU A 199 -12.37 -10.88 -2.02
CA GLU A 199 -12.27 -9.49 -2.47
C GLU A 199 -10.83 -9.20 -2.87
N PHE A 200 -10.63 -8.31 -3.85
CA PHE A 200 -9.30 -7.84 -4.20
C PHE A 200 -8.76 -6.88 -3.15
N TYR A 201 -7.50 -7.10 -2.77
CA TYR A 201 -6.72 -6.07 -2.11
C TYR A 201 -6.14 -5.12 -3.16
N THR A 202 -6.28 -3.81 -2.94
CA THR A 202 -5.63 -2.76 -3.73
C THR A 202 -4.23 -2.33 -3.19
N ASP A 203 -3.65 -3.05 -2.19
CA ASP A 203 -2.38 -2.72 -1.43
C ASP A 203 -1.27 -3.42 -2.09
N VAL A 204 -1.57 -4.71 -2.21
CA VAL A 204 -0.58 -5.75 -2.23
C VAL A 204 -0.65 -6.27 -3.62
N ALA A 205 -0.19 -5.38 -4.47
CA ALA A 205 -0.01 -5.62 -5.87
C ALA A 205 1.33 -5.04 -6.29
N GLY A 206 1.83 -5.59 -7.38
CA GLY A 206 3.04 -5.14 -8.04
C GLY A 206 2.90 -5.45 -9.52
N ILE A 207 3.48 -4.64 -10.39
CA ILE A 207 3.48 -4.88 -11.83
C ILE A 207 4.89 -4.66 -12.37
N ALA A 208 5.32 -5.55 -13.26
CA ALA A 208 6.56 -5.39 -13.98
C ALA A 208 6.50 -4.13 -14.86
N ALA A 209 7.63 -3.45 -15.06
CA ALA A 209 7.70 -2.21 -15.83
C ALA A 209 7.21 -2.36 -17.29
N ASP A 210 7.28 -3.56 -17.86
CA ASP A 210 6.77 -3.90 -19.18
C ASP A 210 5.32 -4.42 -19.19
N GLY A 211 4.71 -4.58 -18.01
CA GLY A 211 3.37 -5.15 -17.83
C GLY A 211 3.25 -6.64 -18.15
N SER A 212 4.36 -7.37 -18.32
CA SER A 212 4.32 -8.79 -18.69
C SER A 212 3.81 -9.68 -17.55
N LEU A 213 4.11 -9.28 -16.32
CA LEU A 213 3.76 -9.98 -15.09
C LEU A 213 3.22 -8.98 -14.08
N PHE A 214 2.19 -9.38 -13.35
CA PHE A 214 1.74 -8.64 -12.18
C PHE A 214 1.31 -9.57 -11.06
N VAL A 215 1.44 -9.09 -9.83
CA VAL A 215 1.00 -9.76 -8.62
C VAL A 215 -0.19 -9.01 -8.08
N PHE A 216 -1.16 -9.76 -7.57
CA PHE A 216 -2.31 -9.25 -6.86
C PHE A 216 -2.63 -10.16 -5.67
N ALA A 217 -3.30 -9.62 -4.67
CA ALA A 217 -3.75 -10.36 -3.50
C ALA A 217 -5.27 -10.34 -3.40
N VAL A 218 -5.82 -11.41 -2.85
CA VAL A 218 -7.26 -11.53 -2.57
C VAL A 218 -7.51 -12.04 -1.17
N THR A 219 -8.65 -11.66 -0.60
CA THR A 219 -9.21 -12.35 0.55
C THR A 219 -9.57 -13.76 0.12
N ASP A 220 -9.09 -14.75 0.87
CA ASP A 220 -9.26 -16.16 0.56
C ASP A 220 -9.51 -16.90 1.89
N PRO A 221 -10.78 -17.21 2.22
CA PRO A 221 -11.12 -17.90 3.46
C PRO A 221 -10.46 -19.28 3.61
N ALA A 222 -10.00 -19.89 2.51
CA ALA A 222 -9.29 -21.15 2.53
C ALA A 222 -7.77 -21.00 2.72
N ALA A 223 -7.23 -19.79 2.55
CA ALA A 223 -5.82 -19.50 2.76
C ALA A 223 -5.46 -19.44 4.25
N LYS A 224 -4.25 -19.87 4.59
CA LYS A 224 -3.69 -19.67 5.92
C LYS A 224 -3.46 -18.17 6.15
N ASP A 225 -4.17 -17.61 7.12
CA ASP A 225 -4.31 -16.17 7.41
C ASP A 225 -5.25 -15.37 6.49
N GLY A 226 -6.12 -16.05 5.74
CA GLY A 226 -7.25 -15.41 5.05
C GLY A 226 -6.88 -14.59 3.80
N ARG A 227 -5.61 -14.63 3.37
CA ARG A 227 -5.10 -13.89 2.20
C ARG A 227 -4.19 -14.77 1.36
N SER A 228 -4.43 -14.78 0.04
CA SER A 228 -3.56 -15.44 -0.94
C SER A 228 -3.02 -14.46 -1.99
N TYR A 229 -1.80 -14.74 -2.45
CA TYR A 229 -1.09 -13.97 -3.48
C TYR A 229 -1.07 -14.75 -4.78
N TRP A 230 -1.27 -14.05 -5.88
CA TRP A 230 -1.40 -14.61 -7.21
C TRP A 230 -0.48 -13.90 -8.18
N LEU A 231 0.13 -14.67 -9.08
CA LEU A 231 0.92 -14.17 -10.19
C LEU A 231 0.09 -14.31 -11.46
N ALA A 232 -0.09 -13.20 -12.16
CA ALA A 232 -0.70 -13.12 -13.46
C ALA A 232 0.36 -12.98 -14.55
N ASP A 233 0.18 -13.75 -15.63
CA ASP A 233 0.96 -13.67 -16.87
C ASP A 233 0.09 -13.12 -17.99
N THR A 234 0.39 -11.90 -18.43
CA THR A 234 -0.39 -11.21 -19.45
C THR A 234 -0.11 -11.74 -20.84
N LYS A 235 1.03 -12.38 -21.09
CA LYS A 235 1.30 -13.04 -22.38
C LYS A 235 0.45 -14.29 -22.53
N ALA A 236 0.35 -15.08 -21.45
CA ALA A 236 -0.45 -16.29 -21.42
C ALA A 236 -1.95 -16.01 -21.23
N GLY A 237 -2.31 -14.92 -20.54
CA GLY A 237 -3.70 -14.63 -20.12
C GLY A 237 -4.13 -15.51 -18.94
N THR A 238 -3.18 -15.96 -18.12
CA THR A 238 -3.42 -16.92 -17.04
C THR A 238 -2.92 -16.39 -15.72
N SER A 239 -3.54 -16.82 -14.63
CA SER A 239 -3.07 -16.57 -13.27
C SER A 239 -2.79 -17.89 -12.55
N ARG A 240 -1.93 -17.84 -11.52
CA ARG A 240 -1.71 -18.94 -10.60
C ARG A 240 -1.44 -18.44 -9.20
N LYS A 241 -1.82 -19.25 -8.21
CA LYS A 241 -1.52 -18.99 -6.81
C LYS A 241 0.00 -19.09 -6.59
N MET A 242 0.57 -18.10 -5.93
CA MET A 242 1.98 -18.08 -5.54
C MET A 242 2.15 -18.71 -4.15
N PHE A 243 1.45 -18.16 -3.16
CA PHE A 243 1.54 -18.52 -1.75
C PHE A 243 0.39 -17.90 -0.93
N ASP A 244 0.18 -18.40 0.28
CA ASP A 244 -0.62 -17.78 1.34
C ASP A 244 0.23 -16.82 2.19
N LEU A 245 -0.40 -15.79 2.75
CA LEU A 245 0.31 -14.79 3.57
C LEU A 245 1.15 -15.43 4.69
N ALA A 246 0.70 -16.54 5.28
CA ALA A 246 1.43 -17.26 6.33
C ALA A 246 2.78 -17.86 5.89
N GLU A 247 3.06 -17.92 4.58
CA GLU A 247 4.29 -18.49 4.02
C GLU A 247 5.43 -17.46 3.89
N VAL A 248 5.15 -16.16 4.05
CA VAL A 248 6.17 -15.11 4.10
C VAL A 248 6.53 -14.78 5.55
N PRO A 249 7.80 -14.43 5.85
CA PRO A 249 8.29 -14.31 7.22
C PRO A 249 7.74 -13.11 8.00
N GLY A 250 7.03 -12.21 7.32
CA GLY A 250 6.48 -11.01 7.92
C GLY A 250 5.60 -10.23 6.96
N LYS A 251 5.40 -8.97 7.29
CA LYS A 251 4.50 -8.07 6.56
C LYS A 251 5.09 -7.66 5.22
N ILE A 252 4.36 -7.83 4.13
CA ILE A 252 4.82 -7.38 2.81
C ILE A 252 4.73 -5.85 2.73
N GLU A 253 5.85 -5.24 2.34
CA GLU A 253 6.08 -3.80 2.29
C GLU A 253 6.42 -3.29 0.89
N GLY A 254 6.56 -4.20 -0.05
CA GLY A 254 6.74 -3.88 -1.45
C GLY A 254 6.83 -5.14 -2.29
N ILE A 255 6.32 -5.04 -3.51
CA ILE A 255 6.28 -6.12 -4.49
C ILE A 255 6.79 -5.58 -5.81
N TRP A 256 7.86 -6.18 -6.34
CA TRP A 256 8.44 -5.81 -7.62
C TRP A 256 8.56 -7.05 -8.50
N PRO A 257 7.58 -7.31 -9.37
CA PRO A 257 7.71 -8.31 -10.41
C PRO A 257 8.75 -7.86 -11.43
N SER A 258 9.57 -8.80 -11.88
CA SER A 258 10.38 -8.72 -13.07
C SER A 258 9.84 -9.73 -14.09
N ALA A 259 10.34 -9.72 -15.32
CA ALA A 259 9.95 -10.69 -16.35
C ALA A 259 10.17 -12.17 -15.94
N ALA A 260 11.04 -12.45 -14.97
CA ALA A 260 11.40 -13.81 -14.59
C ALA A 260 11.05 -14.20 -13.15
N ARG A 261 11.00 -13.24 -12.22
CA ARG A 261 10.88 -13.48 -10.77
C ARG A 261 10.12 -12.36 -10.08
N VAL A 262 9.69 -12.56 -8.84
CA VAL A 262 9.04 -11.51 -8.04
C VAL A 262 9.83 -11.28 -6.76
N LEU A 263 10.20 -10.02 -6.51
CA LEU A 263 10.78 -9.58 -5.25
C LEU A 263 9.69 -9.09 -4.31
N PHE A 264 9.70 -9.60 -3.09
CA PHE A 264 8.94 -9.12 -1.95
C PHE A 264 9.93 -8.59 -0.92
N VAL A 265 9.65 -7.40 -0.40
CA VAL A 265 10.35 -6.91 0.80
C VAL A 265 9.39 -7.08 1.97
N CYS A 266 9.81 -7.82 2.98
CA CYS A 266 8.99 -8.14 4.15
C CYS A 266 9.57 -7.51 5.40
N LYS A 267 8.73 -6.90 6.24
CA LYS A 267 9.10 -6.44 7.57
C LYS A 267 8.82 -7.53 8.61
N VAL A 268 9.88 -7.94 9.30
CA VAL A 268 9.89 -8.96 10.36
C VAL A 268 10.31 -8.28 11.66
N GLY A 269 9.34 -7.96 12.50
CA GLY A 269 9.57 -7.14 13.70
C GLY A 269 10.15 -5.77 13.33
N SER A 270 11.39 -5.52 13.73
CA SER A 270 12.12 -4.26 13.52
C SER A 270 13.09 -4.28 12.33
N LYS A 271 13.02 -5.29 11.46
CA LYS A 271 13.94 -5.47 10.32
C LYS A 271 13.21 -5.75 9.03
N TYR A 272 13.85 -5.46 7.91
CA TYR A 272 13.43 -5.92 6.59
C TYR A 272 14.22 -7.15 6.16
N VAL A 273 13.54 -7.99 5.38
CA VAL A 273 14.11 -9.14 4.69
C VAL A 273 13.62 -9.16 3.25
N ASP A 274 14.49 -9.54 2.33
CA ASP A 274 14.15 -9.72 0.93
C ASP A 274 13.71 -11.17 0.70
N VAL A 275 12.59 -11.38 0.03
CA VAL A 275 12.07 -12.70 -0.35
C VAL A 275 11.82 -12.70 -1.85
N VAL A 276 12.36 -13.70 -2.55
CA VAL A 276 12.17 -13.86 -3.99
C VAL A 276 11.31 -15.08 -4.24
N TYR A 277 10.23 -14.88 -5.01
CA TYR A 277 9.48 -15.96 -5.63
C TYR A 277 10.09 -16.28 -6.99
N ASP A 278 10.38 -17.56 -7.23
CA ASP A 278 10.78 -18.08 -8.53
C ASP A 278 9.60 -18.77 -9.23
N PRO A 279 9.01 -18.14 -10.24
CA PRO A 279 8.00 -18.68 -11.13
C PRO A 279 8.28 -20.08 -11.71
N ALA A 280 9.53 -20.40 -12.02
CA ALA A 280 9.87 -21.66 -12.67
C ALA A 280 9.80 -22.83 -11.69
N THR A 281 10.17 -22.60 -10.43
CA THR A 281 10.18 -23.64 -9.39
C THR A 281 8.99 -23.58 -8.45
N GLY A 282 8.23 -22.48 -8.46
CA GLY A 282 7.14 -22.21 -7.51
C GLY A 282 7.62 -22.04 -6.07
N LYS A 283 8.87 -21.62 -5.86
CA LYS A 283 9.49 -21.54 -4.53
C LYS A 283 9.66 -20.09 -4.08
N LEU A 284 9.42 -19.85 -2.80
CA LEU A 284 9.84 -18.65 -2.08
C LEU A 284 11.19 -18.89 -1.42
N ALA A 285 12.09 -17.92 -1.51
CA ALA A 285 13.39 -17.97 -0.85
C ALA A 285 13.79 -16.61 -0.30
N GLU A 286 14.14 -16.56 0.99
CA GLU A 286 14.78 -15.40 1.62
C GLU A 286 16.18 -15.18 1.03
N GLN A 287 16.51 -13.92 0.73
CA GLN A 287 17.80 -13.50 0.19
C GLN A 287 18.65 -12.89 1.30
N LYS A 288 19.51 -13.71 1.92
CA LYS A 288 20.31 -13.29 3.09
C LYS A 288 21.31 -12.16 2.80
N ASP A 289 21.80 -12.09 1.56
CA ASP A 289 22.79 -11.11 1.12
C ASP A 289 22.18 -10.02 0.21
N GLY A 290 20.85 -9.87 0.24
CA GLY A 290 20.10 -9.00 -0.66
C GLY A 290 19.91 -9.58 -2.06
N VAL A 291 19.28 -8.80 -2.93
CA VAL A 291 18.96 -9.22 -4.30
C VAL A 291 20.08 -8.96 -5.32
N GLY A 292 21.19 -8.37 -4.88
CA GLY A 292 22.34 -8.05 -5.72
C GLY A 292 22.04 -6.96 -6.76
N ASP A 293 22.08 -7.34 -8.04
CA ASP A 293 21.89 -6.41 -9.15
C ASP A 293 20.44 -5.90 -9.25
N LEU A 294 20.23 -4.67 -8.78
CA LEU A 294 18.93 -3.99 -8.81
C LEU A 294 18.42 -3.68 -10.21
N ALA A 295 19.26 -3.71 -11.26
CA ALA A 295 18.79 -3.53 -12.63
C ALA A 295 17.80 -4.61 -13.07
N LYS A 296 17.80 -5.77 -12.39
CA LYS A 296 16.84 -6.86 -12.60
C LYS A 296 15.45 -6.57 -12.02
N TRP A 297 15.32 -5.52 -11.22
CA TRP A 297 14.10 -5.14 -10.51
C TRP A 297 13.72 -3.69 -10.86
N PRO A 298 13.34 -3.42 -12.13
CA PRO A 298 13.00 -2.08 -12.55
C PRO A 298 11.83 -1.55 -11.71
N GLY A 299 12.02 -0.40 -11.07
CA GLY A 299 11.04 0.21 -10.16
C GLY A 299 11.25 -0.12 -8.67
N ALA A 300 12.14 -1.06 -8.32
CA ALA A 300 12.55 -1.25 -6.94
C ALA A 300 13.43 -0.08 -6.46
N PRO A 301 13.19 0.49 -5.26
CA PRO A 301 14.05 1.54 -4.73
C PRO A 301 15.41 0.96 -4.37
N LYS A 302 16.46 1.79 -4.39
CA LYS A 302 17.81 1.33 -3.98
C LYS A 302 17.86 0.92 -2.51
N SER A 303 17.10 1.63 -1.70
CA SER A 303 17.00 1.38 -0.27
C SER A 303 15.67 1.88 0.28
N LEU A 304 15.35 1.44 1.50
CA LEU A 304 14.14 1.81 2.22
C LEU A 304 14.52 2.40 3.58
N GLY A 305 14.22 3.68 3.76
CA GLY A 305 14.33 4.34 5.06
C GLY A 305 13.16 3.97 5.98
N TYR A 306 13.46 3.66 7.23
CA TYR A 306 12.47 3.32 8.23
C TYR A 306 12.94 3.60 9.65
N THR A 307 12.01 3.55 10.59
CA THR A 307 12.28 3.76 12.01
C THR A 307 11.77 2.60 12.86
N THR A 308 12.45 2.38 13.98
CA THR A 308 12.09 1.44 15.05
C THR A 308 12.22 2.17 16.39
N ILE A 309 11.86 1.49 17.48
CA ILE A 309 12.08 1.99 18.84
C ILE A 309 13.56 2.30 19.13
N ASP A 310 14.49 1.70 18.37
CA ASP A 310 15.93 1.83 18.57
C ASP A 310 16.58 2.90 17.68
N GLY A 311 15.85 3.49 16.72
CA GLY A 311 16.37 4.55 15.87
C GLY A 311 15.91 4.47 14.42
N GLY A 312 16.65 5.14 13.55
CA GLY A 312 16.40 5.22 12.11
C GLY A 312 17.41 4.40 11.32
N PHE A 313 16.93 3.72 10.30
CA PHE A 313 17.70 2.78 9.50
C PHE A 313 17.40 2.95 8.02
N ASP A 314 18.39 2.65 7.18
CA ASP A 314 18.27 2.58 5.73
C ASP A 314 18.62 1.15 5.29
N PHE A 315 17.62 0.42 4.80
CA PHE A 315 17.76 -0.96 4.34
C PHE A 315 18.12 -0.99 2.86
N SER A 316 19.31 -1.48 2.51
CA SER A 316 19.72 -1.63 1.11
C SER A 316 19.19 -2.94 0.53
N LEU A 317 18.37 -2.86 -0.53
CA LEU A 317 17.88 -4.04 -1.26
C LEU A 317 19.03 -4.81 -1.93
N ALA A 318 20.04 -4.09 -2.44
CA ALA A 318 21.16 -4.71 -3.14
C ALA A 318 21.97 -5.66 -2.23
N THR A 319 22.14 -5.29 -0.96
CA THR A 319 23.02 -6.02 -0.04
C THR A 319 22.29 -6.68 1.13
N GLY A 320 20.98 -6.46 1.29
CA GLY A 320 20.19 -6.94 2.43
C GLY A 320 20.63 -6.39 3.78
N LYS A 321 21.36 -5.26 3.82
CA LYS A 321 21.98 -4.71 5.04
C LYS A 321 21.33 -3.40 5.45
N ASN A 322 21.23 -3.21 6.76
CA ASN A 322 20.82 -1.95 7.36
C ASN A 322 22.02 -1.05 7.64
N LYS A 323 21.91 0.20 7.22
CA LYS A 323 22.75 1.29 7.69
C LYS A 323 22.00 2.06 8.78
N THR A 324 22.61 2.20 9.96
CA THR A 324 22.06 3.08 11.00
C THR A 324 22.20 4.53 10.56
N LEU A 325 21.08 5.26 10.56
CA LEU A 325 21.01 6.69 10.27
C LEU A 325 21.12 7.51 11.54
N PHE A 326 20.45 7.07 12.61
CA PHE A 326 20.56 7.62 13.96
C PHE A 326 20.20 6.55 14.99
N ASP A 327 20.83 6.62 16.17
CA ASP A 327 20.66 5.66 17.27
C ASP A 327 19.86 6.29 18.42
N MET A 328 18.78 5.61 18.81
CA MET A 328 17.93 5.96 19.94
C MET A 328 17.93 4.90 21.04
N SER A 329 18.69 3.80 20.92
CA SER A 329 18.72 2.70 21.89
C SER A 329 18.99 3.18 23.33
N LYS A 330 19.84 4.20 23.49
CA LYS A 330 20.21 4.78 24.79
C LYS A 330 19.37 5.98 25.24
N LYS A 331 18.43 6.45 24.40
CA LYS A 331 17.52 7.56 24.72
C LYS A 331 16.35 7.02 25.57
N THR A 332 16.38 7.25 26.88
CA THR A 332 15.47 6.60 27.86
C THR A 332 14.61 7.56 28.67
N SER A 333 14.75 8.87 28.48
CA SER A 333 13.92 9.86 29.16
C SER A 333 12.44 9.70 28.79
N TYR A 334 11.53 10.28 29.57
CA TYR A 334 10.09 10.24 29.27
C TYR A 334 9.77 10.84 27.89
N SER A 335 10.39 11.98 27.56
CA SER A 335 10.29 12.59 26.24
C SER A 335 10.84 11.68 25.15
N ASP A 336 11.92 10.93 25.41
CA ASP A 336 12.46 9.98 24.44
C ASP A 336 11.48 8.83 24.16
N LYS A 337 10.76 8.34 25.19
CA LYS A 337 9.75 7.29 25.02
C LYS A 337 8.61 7.76 24.14
N GLN A 338 8.11 8.98 24.35
CA GLN A 338 7.07 9.56 23.50
C GLN A 338 7.52 9.69 22.04
N VAL A 339 8.75 10.17 21.81
CA VAL A 339 9.30 10.25 20.44
C VAL A 339 9.44 8.87 19.83
N LYS A 340 9.93 7.88 20.57
CA LYS A 340 10.04 6.49 20.13
C LYS A 340 8.70 5.91 19.71
N ASP A 341 7.65 6.16 20.48
CA ASP A 341 6.31 5.68 20.18
C ASP A 341 5.75 6.34 18.92
N ILE A 342 6.01 7.64 18.72
CA ILE A 342 5.59 8.40 17.52
C ILE A 342 6.27 7.84 16.26
N ILE A 343 7.57 7.60 16.31
CA ILE A 343 8.34 7.20 15.13
C ILE A 343 8.38 5.68 14.94
N ASN A 344 7.89 4.88 15.88
CA ASN A 344 8.03 3.43 15.77
C ASN A 344 7.31 2.95 14.51
N SER A 345 8.01 2.17 13.70
CA SER A 345 7.45 1.57 12.50
C SER A 345 7.02 2.55 11.41
N SER A 346 7.57 3.75 11.36
CA SER A 346 7.33 4.71 10.28
C SER A 346 8.23 4.45 9.06
N ARG A 347 7.81 4.95 7.89
CA ARG A 347 8.71 5.19 6.77
C ARG A 347 9.53 6.45 7.04
N LEU A 348 10.77 6.47 6.57
CA LEU A 348 11.71 7.55 6.79
C LEU A 348 12.24 8.08 5.45
N TYR A 349 12.18 9.39 5.26
CA TYR A 349 12.67 10.08 4.07
C TYR A 349 13.70 11.12 4.48
N LYS A 350 14.77 11.27 3.70
CA LYS A 350 15.81 12.27 3.98
C LYS A 350 15.49 13.56 3.24
N LEU A 351 15.47 14.68 3.96
CA LEU A 351 15.24 16.01 3.41
C LEU A 351 16.54 16.64 2.90
N ALA A 352 16.40 17.63 2.01
CA ALA A 352 17.54 18.37 1.47
C ALA A 352 18.37 19.11 2.54
N ASN A 353 17.71 19.55 3.61
CA ASN A 353 18.34 20.22 4.76
C ASN A 353 19.13 19.28 5.70
N GLY A 354 19.13 17.97 5.44
CA GLY A 354 19.80 16.95 6.26
C GLY A 354 18.94 16.35 7.38
N ASN A 355 17.76 16.91 7.64
CA ASN A 355 16.76 16.32 8.54
C ASN A 355 16.07 15.12 7.88
N TYR A 356 15.18 14.47 8.63
CA TYR A 356 14.36 13.37 8.14
C TYR A 356 12.88 13.64 8.33
N ILE A 357 12.04 13.09 7.46
CA ILE A 357 10.59 13.01 7.63
C ILE A 357 10.21 11.58 7.97
N THR A 358 9.44 11.41 9.04
CA THR A 358 8.74 10.16 9.31
C THR A 358 7.29 10.26 8.91
N ILE A 359 6.79 9.21 8.24
CA ILE A 359 5.38 9.05 7.91
C ILE A 359 4.91 7.74 8.51
N SER A 360 4.00 7.82 9.47
CA SER A 360 3.35 6.68 10.11
C SER A 360 1.88 6.65 9.79
N GLU A 361 1.37 5.44 9.58
CA GLU A 361 -0.06 5.16 9.51
C GLU A 361 -0.45 4.39 10.77
N THR A 362 -1.45 4.87 11.50
CA THR A 362 -1.98 4.19 12.68
C THR A 362 -3.49 4.33 12.70
N SER A 363 -4.19 3.19 12.67
CA SER A 363 -5.66 3.13 12.73
C SER A 363 -6.37 4.01 11.68
N GLY A 364 -5.79 4.15 10.48
CA GLY A 364 -6.34 4.97 9.39
C GLY A 364 -6.01 6.47 9.48
N SER A 365 -5.22 6.89 10.48
CA SER A 365 -4.65 8.25 10.57
C SER A 365 -3.22 8.27 10.06
N ILE A 366 -2.85 9.37 9.39
CA ILE A 366 -1.48 9.64 8.96
C ILE A 366 -0.87 10.70 9.85
N ASP A 367 0.31 10.38 10.40
CA ASP A 367 1.15 11.37 11.05
C ASP A 367 2.40 11.64 10.24
N ILE A 368 2.75 12.90 10.12
CA ILE A 368 3.98 13.35 9.49
C ILE A 368 4.76 14.20 10.47
N HIS A 369 5.97 13.75 10.78
CA HIS A 369 6.87 14.45 11.70
C HIS A 369 8.22 14.66 11.05
N GLU A 370 8.87 15.76 11.42
CA GLU A 370 10.25 16.01 11.06
C GLU A 370 11.16 15.70 12.24
N LEU A 371 12.23 14.98 11.97
CA LEU A 371 13.29 14.62 12.91
C LEU A 371 14.59 15.32 12.53
N LYS A 372 15.34 15.76 13.54
CA LYS A 372 16.73 16.19 13.37
C LYS A 372 17.62 14.99 12.99
N PRO A 373 18.88 15.23 12.56
CA PRO A 373 19.79 14.16 12.18
C PRO A 373 20.09 13.17 13.31
N ASP A 374 19.89 13.56 14.57
CA ASP A 374 20.08 12.73 15.76
C ASP A 374 18.81 11.94 16.17
N GLY A 375 17.75 11.99 15.36
CA GLY A 375 16.47 11.35 15.60
C GLY A 375 15.56 12.06 16.60
N SER A 376 15.96 13.22 17.16
CA SER A 376 15.07 13.98 18.02
C SER A 376 13.96 14.64 17.21
N LEU A 377 12.75 14.70 17.79
CA LEU A 377 11.61 15.36 17.17
C LEU A 377 11.91 16.85 16.99
N TYR A 378 11.80 17.34 15.75
CA TYR A 378 11.96 18.75 15.44
C TYR A 378 10.60 19.46 15.41
N ARG A 379 9.63 18.91 14.66
CA ARG A 379 8.25 19.43 14.61
C ARG A 379 7.27 18.38 14.08
N ALA A 380 5.99 18.59 14.38
CA ALA A 380 4.90 17.94 13.67
C ALA A 380 4.60 18.73 12.38
N VAL A 381 4.56 18.04 11.24
CA VAL A 381 4.20 18.59 9.93
C VAL A 381 2.70 18.37 9.67
N LEU A 382 2.22 17.16 9.99
CA LEU A 382 0.81 16.81 10.02
C LEU A 382 0.56 15.98 11.29
N PRO A 383 0.15 16.62 12.40
CA PRO A 383 -0.19 15.90 13.62
C PRO A 383 -1.56 15.21 13.48
N ARG A 384 -1.70 14.11 14.21
CA ARG A 384 -2.95 13.36 14.42
C ARG A 384 -4.14 14.22 14.84
#